data_AF-A0A536T8F7-F1
#
_entry.id   AF-A0A536T8F7-F1
#
_cell.length_a   1.000
_cell.length_b   1.000
_cell.length_c   1.000
_cell.angle_alpha   90.00
_cell.angle_beta   90.00
_cell.angle_gamma   90.00
#
_symmetry.space_group_name_H-M   'P 1'
#
loop_
_entity.id
_entity.type
_entity.pdbx_description
1 polymer ?
#
loop_
_entity_poly.entity_id
_entity_poly.type
_entity_poly.pdbx_seq_one_letter_code
_entity_poly.pdbx_strand_id
1 'polypeptide(L)'
;HGTIAGSDIKYSFIGNPDRCPSACEAQTTGPNGNAGADGMASIIAHELEEATTDPDLNAWYDRRGYENADKCAWTFGTTYAANGSLANMTLGTRNYLIQRNWVNASGGYCAVSYP
;
A
#
# COMPACT_ATOMS: atom_id res chain seq x y z
N HIS A 1 13.07 10.09 4.40
CA HIS A 1 13.17 10.99 5.57
C HIS A 1 13.97 12.23 5.23
N GLY A 2 13.97 13.27 6.07
CA GLY A 2 14.80 14.46 5.86
C GLY A 2 14.74 15.45 7.02
N THR A 3 15.78 16.28 7.13
CA THR A 3 15.86 17.34 8.15
C THR A 3 15.08 18.57 7.72
N ILE A 4 13.96 18.84 8.40
CA ILE A 4 13.08 19.99 8.15
C ILE A 4 13.04 20.84 9.41
N ALA A 5 13.42 22.12 9.30
CA ALA A 5 13.51 23.05 10.44
C ALA A 5 14.31 22.49 11.64
N GLY A 6 15.37 21.72 11.36
CA GLY A 6 16.23 21.10 12.38
C GLY A 6 15.68 19.82 13.03
N SER A 7 14.52 19.33 12.59
CA SER A 7 13.95 18.04 13.03
C SER A 7 14.09 16.99 11.93
N ASP A 8 14.47 15.77 12.27
CA ASP A 8 14.40 14.64 11.35
C ASP A 8 12.95 14.17 11.21
N ILE A 9 12.42 14.25 10.00
CA ILE A 9 11.03 13.91 9.68
C ILE A 9 11.02 12.71 8.72
N LYS A 10 10.31 11.66 9.13
CA LYS A 10 9.98 10.52 8.27
C LYS A 10 8.74 10.89 7.45
N TYR A 11 8.84 10.79 6.13
CA TYR A 11 7.75 11.10 5.22
C TYR A 11 7.81 10.18 4.01
N SER A 12 6.65 9.89 3.44
CA SER A 12 6.47 9.25 2.14
C SER A 12 5.70 10.20 1.22
N PHE A 13 5.86 10.01 -0.09
CA PHE A 13 5.13 10.77 -1.09
C PHE A 13 4.06 9.88 -1.73
N ILE A 14 2.81 10.31 -1.63
CA ILE A 14 1.70 9.65 -2.31
C ILE A 14 1.17 10.60 -3.37
N GLY A 15 1.45 10.26 -4.63
CA GLY A 15 0.91 10.97 -5.79
C GLY A 15 -0.57 10.64 -6.02
N ASN A 16 -1.20 11.34 -6.96
CA ASN A 16 -2.55 10.99 -7.44
C ASN A 16 -2.46 9.91 -8.54
N PRO A 17 -2.95 8.67 -8.31
CA PRO A 17 -2.95 7.59 -9.29
C PRO A 17 -3.69 7.89 -10.60
N ASP A 18 -4.71 8.76 -10.59
CA ASP A 18 -5.43 9.17 -11.81
C ASP A 18 -4.51 9.87 -12.83
N ARG A 19 -3.29 10.26 -12.43
CA ARG A 19 -2.28 10.80 -13.35
C ARG A 19 -1.63 9.72 -14.22
N CYS A 20 -1.72 8.45 -13.82
CA CYS A 20 -1.15 7.29 -14.49
C CYS A 20 -2.03 6.03 -14.26
N PRO A 21 -3.29 6.04 -14.72
CA PRO A 21 -4.30 5.03 -14.37
C PRO A 21 -3.95 3.60 -14.84
N SER A 22 -3.01 3.46 -15.78
CA SER A 22 -2.54 2.15 -16.27
C SER A 22 -1.39 1.55 -15.45
N ALA A 23 -0.83 2.28 -14.49
CA ALA A 23 0.38 1.88 -13.76
C ALA A 23 0.33 2.19 -12.26
N CYS A 24 -0.48 3.15 -11.83
CA CYS A 24 -0.48 3.69 -10.47
C CYS A 24 -1.73 3.31 -9.67
N GLU A 25 -2.72 2.68 -10.29
CA GLU A 25 -3.90 2.14 -9.62
C GLU A 25 -4.24 0.76 -10.19
N ALA A 26 -4.85 -0.07 -9.35
CA ALA A 26 -5.24 -1.42 -9.74
C ALA A 26 -6.53 -1.45 -10.59
N GLN A 27 -7.32 -0.38 -10.54
CA GLN A 27 -8.61 -0.27 -11.22
C GLN A 27 -8.98 1.21 -11.41
N THR A 28 -9.57 1.52 -12.56
CA THR A 28 -10.03 2.88 -12.92
C THR A 28 -11.43 3.22 -12.43
N THR A 29 -12.08 2.28 -11.74
CA THR A 29 -13.33 2.47 -11.03
C THR A 29 -13.09 2.06 -9.59
N GLY A 30 -13.26 3.00 -8.66
CA GLY A 30 -13.04 2.79 -7.24
C GLY A 30 -14.34 2.53 -6.46
N PRO A 31 -14.30 1.74 -5.37
CA PRO A 31 -15.48 1.42 -4.57
C PRO A 31 -16.11 2.63 -3.88
N ASN A 32 -15.42 3.77 -3.80
CA ASN A 32 -15.91 4.98 -3.16
C ASN A 32 -16.18 6.13 -4.15
N GLY A 33 -16.26 5.83 -5.45
CA GLY A 33 -16.60 6.80 -6.50
C GLY A 33 -15.47 7.76 -6.88
N ASN A 34 -14.24 7.48 -6.43
CA ASN A 34 -13.04 8.22 -6.81
C ASN A 34 -11.86 7.24 -6.88
N ALA A 35 -11.52 6.81 -8.11
CA ALA A 35 -10.50 5.78 -8.33
C ALA A 35 -9.11 6.24 -7.86
N GLY A 36 -8.68 7.45 -8.20
CA GLY A 36 -7.43 8.02 -7.71
C GLY A 36 -7.33 8.03 -6.18
N ALA A 37 -8.37 8.48 -5.47
CA ALA A 37 -8.36 8.48 -4.00
C ALA A 37 -8.36 7.06 -3.41
N ASP A 38 -9.05 6.12 -4.04
CA ASP A 38 -9.07 4.71 -3.62
C ASP A 38 -7.71 4.03 -3.87
N GLY A 39 -7.06 4.34 -4.99
CA GLY A 39 -5.68 3.94 -5.29
C GLY A 39 -4.68 4.57 -4.32
N MET A 40 -4.85 5.85 -3.97
CA MET A 40 -4.02 6.52 -2.96
C MET A 40 -4.07 5.79 -1.63
N ALA A 41 -5.23 5.32 -1.17
CA ALA A 41 -5.33 4.57 0.08
C ALA A 41 -4.48 3.29 0.05
N SER A 42 -4.44 2.61 -1.11
CA SER A 42 -3.63 1.41 -1.33
C SER A 42 -2.13 1.70 -1.31
N ILE A 43 -1.71 2.84 -1.90
CA ILE A 43 -0.31 3.29 -1.90
C ILE A 43 0.08 3.78 -0.50
N ILE A 44 -0.78 4.51 0.22
CA ILE A 44 -0.51 4.94 1.60
C ILE A 44 -0.18 3.74 2.49
N ALA A 45 -0.94 2.64 2.37
CA ALA A 45 -0.66 1.43 3.13
C ALA A 45 0.71 0.83 2.79
N HIS A 46 1.08 0.81 1.51
CA HIS A 46 2.37 0.33 1.04
C HIS A 46 3.53 1.18 1.59
N GLU A 47 3.48 2.48 1.35
CA GLU A 47 4.54 3.42 1.72
C GLU A 47 4.68 3.58 3.25
N LEU A 48 3.57 3.46 3.99
CA LEU A 48 3.60 3.56 5.45
C LEU A 48 4.36 2.39 6.07
N GLU A 49 4.18 1.20 5.51
CA GLU A 49 4.76 -0.04 6.01
C GLU A 49 6.26 -0.06 5.75
N GLU A 50 6.66 0.39 4.56
CA GLU A 50 8.04 0.63 4.17
C GLU A 50 8.70 1.66 5.06
N ALA A 51 8.08 2.84 5.22
CA ALA A 51 8.60 3.89 6.10
C ALA A 51 8.66 3.46 7.58
N THR A 52 7.87 2.48 8.00
CA THR A 52 7.90 1.95 9.38
C THR A 52 9.05 0.96 9.56
N THR A 53 9.33 0.12 8.56
CA THR A 53 10.39 -0.91 8.65
C THR A 53 11.76 -0.41 8.21
N ASP A 54 11.82 0.61 7.35
CA ASP A 54 13.04 1.27 6.91
C ASP A 54 12.90 2.81 6.83
N PRO A 55 12.72 3.49 7.98
CA PRO A 55 12.55 4.94 8.00
C PRO A 55 13.79 5.73 7.54
N ASP A 56 14.97 5.10 7.53
CA ASP A 56 16.28 5.71 7.26
C ASP A 56 16.96 5.17 6.00
N LEU A 57 16.26 4.33 5.22
CA LEU A 57 16.74 3.69 3.99
C LEU A 57 18.03 2.87 4.20
N ASN A 58 18.17 2.27 5.38
CA ASN A 58 19.34 1.50 5.79
C ASN A 58 19.01 0.30 6.68
N ALA A 59 17.74 -0.09 6.73
CA ALA A 59 17.24 -1.17 7.57
C ALA A 59 16.79 -2.36 6.72
N TRP A 60 15.53 -2.79 6.84
CA TRP A 60 15.11 -4.08 6.32
C TRP A 60 14.72 -4.02 4.84
N TYR A 61 15.45 -4.77 4.02
CA TYR A 61 15.09 -5.15 2.66
C TYR A 61 15.70 -6.53 2.35
N ASP A 62 15.18 -7.22 1.33
CA ASP A 62 15.71 -8.53 0.94
C ASP A 62 16.91 -8.45 -0.01
N ARG A 63 17.46 -9.61 -0.40
CA ARG A 63 18.63 -9.66 -1.30
C ARG A 63 18.39 -9.06 -2.70
N ARG A 64 17.13 -8.83 -3.09
CA ARG A 64 16.72 -8.22 -4.35
C ARG A 64 16.46 -6.71 -4.18
N GLY A 65 16.56 -6.19 -2.96
CA GLY A 65 16.28 -4.80 -2.65
C GLY A 65 14.81 -4.52 -2.38
N TYR A 66 13.97 -5.55 -2.21
CA TYR A 66 12.55 -5.35 -1.92
C TYR A 66 12.30 -5.20 -0.43
N GLU A 67 11.59 -4.14 -0.06
CA GLU A 67 11.05 -3.94 1.27
C GLU A 67 9.78 -4.78 1.50
N ASN A 68 9.11 -4.57 2.63
CA ASN A 68 8.02 -5.45 3.09
C ASN A 68 6.77 -5.31 2.23
N ALA A 69 6.44 -4.09 1.82
CA ALA A 69 5.29 -3.83 0.96
C ALA A 69 5.62 -4.15 -0.51
N ASP A 70 6.81 -3.79 -1.00
CA ASP A 70 7.37 -4.19 -2.31
C ASP A 70 7.18 -5.68 -2.64
N LYS A 71 7.50 -6.56 -1.70
CA LYS A 71 7.39 -8.02 -1.89
C LYS A 71 5.98 -8.49 -2.24
N CYS A 72 4.98 -7.70 -1.90
CA CYS A 72 3.58 -8.02 -2.03
C CYS A 72 2.83 -7.00 -2.88
N ALA A 73 3.56 -6.09 -3.53
CA ALA A 73 3.02 -5.02 -4.36
C ALA A 73 2.06 -5.59 -5.41
N TRP A 74 0.95 -4.89 -5.61
CA TRP A 74 -0.13 -5.24 -6.54
C TRP A 74 -0.78 -6.60 -6.30
N THR A 75 -0.65 -7.15 -5.09
CA THR A 75 -1.37 -8.36 -4.70
C THR A 75 -2.42 -8.06 -3.64
N PHE A 76 -3.64 -8.58 -3.83
CA PHE A 76 -4.82 -8.18 -3.05
C PHE A 76 -5.47 -9.29 -2.24
N GLY A 77 -5.02 -10.54 -2.40
CA GLY A 77 -5.60 -11.70 -1.72
C GLY A 77 -7.05 -11.95 -2.16
N THR A 78 -7.90 -12.34 -1.22
CA THR A 78 -9.33 -12.54 -1.47
C THR A 78 -10.03 -11.18 -1.62
N THR A 79 -10.76 -11.00 -2.72
CA THR A 79 -11.52 -9.79 -3.01
C THR A 79 -13.02 -10.08 -3.08
N TYR A 80 -13.82 -9.02 -2.99
CA TYR A 80 -15.25 -9.00 -3.21
C TYR A 80 -15.64 -7.79 -4.07
N ALA A 81 -16.82 -7.85 -4.69
CA ALA A 81 -17.33 -6.75 -5.49
C ALA A 81 -17.97 -5.66 -4.61
N ALA A 82 -17.65 -4.40 -4.87
CA ALA A 82 -18.25 -3.24 -4.22
C ALA A 82 -18.41 -2.12 -5.26
N ASN A 83 -19.64 -1.62 -5.45
CA ASN A 83 -19.94 -0.48 -6.32
C ASN A 83 -19.34 -0.58 -7.74
N GLY A 84 -19.37 -1.76 -8.36
CA GLY A 84 -18.83 -1.97 -9.71
C GLY A 84 -17.31 -2.12 -9.78
N SER A 85 -16.64 -2.27 -8.64
CA SER A 85 -15.19 -2.42 -8.50
C SER A 85 -14.83 -3.55 -7.54
N LEU A 86 -13.54 -3.83 -7.36
CA LEU A 86 -13.05 -4.78 -6.36
C LEU A 86 -12.69 -4.07 -5.05
N ALA A 87 -12.87 -4.77 -3.94
CA ALA A 87 -12.37 -4.41 -2.62
C ALA A 87 -11.91 -5.68 -1.89
N ASN A 88 -11.07 -5.53 -0.87
CA ASN A 88 -10.65 -6.63 0.01
C ASN A 88 -10.80 -6.31 1.50
N MET A 89 -11.19 -5.09 1.85
CA MET A 89 -11.51 -4.74 3.24
C MET A 89 -12.47 -3.55 3.34
N THR A 90 -13.22 -3.52 4.44
CA THR A 90 -14.07 -2.38 4.82
C THR A 90 -13.40 -1.65 5.98
N LEU A 91 -13.23 -0.34 5.84
CA LEU A 91 -12.74 0.53 6.91
C LEU A 91 -13.81 1.60 7.18
N GLY A 92 -14.43 1.52 8.36
CA GLY A 92 -15.60 2.34 8.68
C GLY A 92 -16.78 2.03 7.76
N THR A 93 -17.24 3.03 7.00
CA THR A 93 -18.35 2.89 6.05
C THR A 93 -17.89 2.74 4.59
N ARG A 94 -16.58 2.64 4.34
CA ARG A 94 -15.98 2.63 3.01
C ARG A 94 -15.29 1.31 2.73
N ASN A 95 -15.29 0.91 1.46
CA ASN A 95 -14.60 -0.30 0.98
C ASN A 95 -13.31 0.10 0.29
N TYR A 96 -12.27 -0.70 0.41
CA TYR A 96 -10.97 -0.41 -0.17
C TYR A 96 -10.34 -1.66 -0.79
N LEU A 97 -9.49 -1.43 -1.78
CA LEU A 97 -8.64 -2.45 -2.37
C LEU A 97 -7.19 -2.16 -1.99
N ILE A 98 -6.75 -2.74 -0.87
CA ILE A 98 -5.46 -2.44 -0.25
C ILE A 98 -4.45 -3.55 -0.60
N GLN A 99 -3.24 -3.17 -1.00
CA GLN A 99 -2.15 -4.12 -1.22
C GLN A 99 -1.86 -4.93 0.05
N ARG A 100 -1.47 -6.19 -0.11
CA ARG A 100 -0.98 -7.02 0.99
C ARG A 100 0.44 -6.62 1.38
N ASN A 101 0.84 -6.97 2.60
CA ASN A 101 2.22 -6.84 3.08
C ASN A 101 2.87 -8.19 3.33
N TRP A 102 4.19 -8.19 3.31
CA TRP A 102 4.99 -9.36 3.65
C TRP A 102 4.90 -9.68 5.12
N VAL A 103 4.40 -10.88 5.43
CA VAL A 103 4.45 -11.47 6.77
C VAL A 103 5.69 -12.34 6.87
N ASN A 104 6.57 -12.03 7.82
CA ASN A 104 7.76 -12.83 8.10
C ASN A 104 7.47 -14.02 9.04
N ALA A 105 6.54 -14.89 8.65
CA ALA A 105 6.17 -16.09 9.39
C ALA A 105 5.99 -17.28 8.43
N SER A 106 6.20 -18.51 8.91
CA SER A 106 5.93 -19.75 8.16
C SER A 106 6.59 -19.81 6.76
N GLY A 107 7.83 -19.33 6.62
CA GLY A 107 8.53 -19.27 5.33
C GLY A 107 8.17 -18.04 4.47
N GLY A 108 7.22 -17.24 4.94
CA GLY A 108 6.90 -15.93 4.42
C GLY A 108 5.79 -15.93 3.37
N TYR A 109 4.87 -14.98 3.49
CA TYR A 109 3.70 -14.88 2.62
C TYR A 109 3.10 -13.47 2.62
N CYS A 110 2.28 -13.16 1.62
CA CYS A 110 1.57 -11.90 1.53
C CYS A 110 0.17 -12.00 2.15
N ALA A 111 -0.16 -11.10 3.08
CA ALA A 111 -1.48 -11.01 3.71
C ALA A 111 -1.93 -9.57 3.94
N VAL A 112 -3.24 -9.37 4.05
CA VAL A 112 -3.85 -8.08 4.45
C VAL A 112 -3.87 -7.90 5.98
N SER A 113 -3.71 -9.00 6.72
CA SER A 113 -3.69 -9.02 8.17
C SER A 113 -2.95 -10.26 8.67
N TYR A 114 -2.36 -10.14 9.86
CA TYR A 114 -1.80 -11.25 10.62
C TYR A 114 -2.74 -11.60 11.78
N PRO A 115 -3.02 -12.90 12.04
CA PRO A 115 -3.88 -13.34 13.14
C PRO A 115 -3.38 -12.96 14.54
#